data_AF-A0A3L9G570-F1
#
_entry.id   AF-A0A3L9G570-F1
#
_cell.length_a   1.000
_cell.length_b   1.000
_cell.length_c   1.000
_cell.angle_alpha   90.00
_cell.angle_beta   90.00
_cell.angle_gamma   90.00
#
_symmetry.space_group_name_H-M   'P 1'
#
loop_
_entity.id
_entity.type
_entity.pdbx_description
1 polymer ?
#
loop_
_entity_poly.entity_id
_entity_poly.type
_entity_poly.pdbx_seq_one_letter_code
_entity_poly.pdbx_strand_id
1 'polypeptide(L)'
;VSALDTPTLALANAARETLRIGDAMEQMMEGLNKVMHGEPRQEKELRKLADDINVLYTAIKLYLARMPKEELAEEESRRWAEIIEMSLNLEQASDIVERMGSEIADKSLAARRAFSLDGLKELDALYEQLLSNLKLAMSVFFSGDVTSARRLRRSKHRFRILNRRYSHAHVDRLHQQNVQSIETSSLHL
;
A
#
# COMPACT_ATOMS: atom_id res chain seq x y z
N VAL A 1 3.91 -28.36 -23.13
CA VAL A 1 3.68 -28.17 -21.68
C VAL A 1 3.52 -26.68 -21.46
N SER A 2 2.30 -26.23 -21.26
CA SER A 2 2.01 -24.84 -20.87
C SER A 2 2.44 -24.63 -19.42
N ALA A 3 2.67 -23.38 -19.00
CA ALA A 3 2.98 -23.11 -17.59
C ALA A 3 1.87 -23.57 -16.62
N LEU A 4 0.62 -23.66 -17.09
CA LEU A 4 -0.52 -24.15 -16.31
C LEU A 4 -0.50 -25.68 -16.11
N ASP A 5 0.23 -26.40 -16.97
CA ASP A 5 0.40 -27.86 -16.85
C ASP A 5 1.50 -28.20 -15.82
N THR A 6 2.09 -27.20 -15.16
CA THR A 6 3.14 -27.35 -14.16
C THR A 6 2.86 -26.37 -13.00
N PRO A 7 2.17 -26.81 -11.93
CA PRO A 7 1.68 -25.92 -10.88
C PRO A 7 2.76 -25.01 -10.28
N THR A 8 3.95 -25.54 -10.01
CA THR A 8 5.08 -24.76 -9.52
C THR A 8 5.46 -23.60 -10.45
N LEU A 9 5.43 -23.81 -11.78
CA LEU A 9 5.74 -22.77 -12.76
C LEU A 9 4.62 -21.73 -12.86
N ALA A 10 3.36 -22.18 -12.82
CA ALA A 10 2.21 -21.28 -12.77
C ALA A 10 2.27 -20.36 -11.53
N LEU A 11 2.52 -20.91 -10.35
CA LEU A 11 2.64 -20.14 -9.11
C LEU A 11 3.83 -19.18 -9.16
N ALA A 12 4.97 -19.59 -9.73
CA ALA A 12 6.10 -18.70 -9.91
C ALA A 12 5.77 -17.50 -10.83
N ASN A 13 4.99 -17.71 -11.90
CA ASN A 13 4.55 -16.63 -12.77
C ASN A 13 3.61 -15.66 -12.03
N ALA A 14 2.61 -16.19 -11.33
CA ALA A 14 1.66 -15.37 -10.57
C ALA A 14 2.34 -14.59 -9.43
N ALA A 15 3.33 -15.20 -8.77
CA ALA A 15 4.14 -14.53 -7.76
C ALA A 15 4.95 -13.35 -8.34
N ARG A 16 5.52 -13.50 -9.55
CA ARG A 16 6.23 -12.39 -10.22
C ARG A 16 5.32 -11.24 -10.58
N GLU A 17 4.13 -11.51 -11.11
CA GLU A 17 3.16 -10.43 -11.39
C GLU A 17 2.67 -9.78 -10.09
N THR A 18 2.58 -10.51 -8.98
CA THR A 18 2.27 -9.93 -7.66
C THR A 18 3.39 -9.01 -7.16
N LEU A 19 4.65 -9.34 -7.40
CA LEU A 19 5.78 -8.45 -7.11
C LEU A 19 5.72 -7.17 -7.94
N ARG A 20 5.31 -7.26 -9.21
CA ARG A 20 5.11 -6.11 -10.09
C ARG A 20 4.00 -5.18 -9.59
N ILE A 21 2.93 -5.72 -8.99
CA ILE A 21 1.94 -4.90 -8.26
C ILE A 21 2.62 -4.18 -7.08
N GLY A 22 3.50 -4.86 -6.34
CA GLY A 22 4.30 -4.25 -5.27
C GLY A 22 5.14 -3.06 -5.76
N ASP A 23 5.81 -3.18 -6.89
CA ASP A 23 6.59 -2.09 -7.50
C ASP A 23 5.69 -0.90 -7.90
N ALA A 24 4.50 -1.18 -8.45
CA ALA A 24 3.52 -0.15 -8.77
C ALA A 24 2.99 0.55 -7.49
N MET A 25 2.77 -0.20 -6.41
CA MET A 25 2.37 0.34 -5.12
C MET A 25 3.45 1.25 -4.52
N GLU A 26 4.73 0.90 -4.66
CA GLU A 26 5.83 1.79 -4.26
C GLU A 26 5.80 3.11 -5.03
N GLN A 27 5.56 3.08 -6.34
CA GLN A 27 5.39 4.29 -7.16
C GLN A 27 4.16 5.10 -6.73
N MET A 28 3.05 4.45 -6.38
CA MET A 28 1.87 5.13 -5.84
C MET A 28 2.17 5.82 -4.51
N MET A 29 2.95 5.19 -3.63
CA MET A 29 3.37 5.81 -2.37
C MET A 29 4.21 7.07 -2.64
N GLU A 30 5.17 7.02 -3.56
CA GLU A 30 5.94 8.19 -3.98
C GLU A 30 5.06 9.30 -4.57
N GLY A 31 4.09 8.93 -5.41
CA GLY A 31 3.11 9.86 -5.98
C GLY A 31 2.26 10.53 -4.91
N LEU A 32 1.74 9.76 -3.95
CA LEU A 32 0.95 10.29 -2.82
C LEU A 32 1.76 11.28 -2.01
N ASN A 33 3.03 10.99 -1.75
CA ASN A 33 3.91 11.92 -1.05
C ASN A 33 4.05 13.25 -1.82
N LYS A 34 4.26 13.19 -3.13
CA LYS A 34 4.31 14.41 -3.97
C LYS A 34 2.98 15.19 -3.94
N VAL A 35 1.83 14.51 -3.94
CA VAL A 35 0.52 15.17 -3.77
C VAL A 35 0.44 15.86 -2.42
N MET A 36 0.81 15.19 -1.32
CA MET A 36 0.87 15.79 0.03
C MET A 36 1.76 17.04 0.08
N HIS A 37 2.83 17.07 -0.72
CA HIS A 37 3.78 18.19 -0.82
C HIS A 37 3.45 19.21 -1.93
N GLY A 38 2.22 19.19 -2.46
CA GLY A 38 1.71 20.25 -3.32
C GLY A 38 1.88 20.05 -4.83
N GLU A 39 2.08 18.82 -5.28
CA GLU A 39 2.07 18.46 -6.70
C GLU A 39 0.72 17.83 -7.13
N PRO A 40 -0.35 18.61 -7.37
CA PRO A 40 -1.68 18.07 -7.66
C PRO A 40 -1.75 17.25 -8.95
N ARG A 41 -0.80 17.44 -9.88
CA ARG A 41 -0.75 16.70 -11.14
C ARG A 41 -0.47 15.22 -10.96
N GLN A 42 0.15 14.82 -9.83
CA GLN A 42 0.47 13.43 -9.52
C GLN A 42 -0.78 12.61 -9.21
N GLU A 43 -1.89 13.24 -8.80
CA GLU A 43 -3.17 12.56 -8.56
C GLU A 43 -3.64 11.75 -9.77
N LYS A 44 -3.45 12.28 -10.98
CA LYS A 44 -3.80 11.57 -12.23
C LYS A 44 -2.94 10.33 -12.46
N GLU A 45 -1.68 10.37 -12.06
CA GLU A 45 -0.79 9.21 -12.17
C GLU A 45 -1.13 8.15 -11.11
N LEU A 46 -1.58 8.56 -9.90
CA LEU A 46 -2.11 7.62 -8.90
C LEU A 46 -3.30 6.83 -9.44
N ARG A 47 -4.25 7.52 -10.12
CA ARG A 47 -5.41 6.84 -10.73
C ARG A 47 -5.00 5.82 -11.78
N LYS A 48 -4.07 6.18 -12.67
CA LYS A 48 -3.56 5.23 -13.69
C LYS A 48 -2.89 4.02 -13.06
N LEU A 49 -2.06 4.23 -12.03
CA LEU A 49 -1.39 3.14 -11.34
C LEU A 49 -2.40 2.23 -10.61
N ALA A 50 -3.45 2.79 -10.00
CA ALA A 50 -4.53 2.02 -9.41
C ALA A 50 -5.27 1.16 -10.46
N ASP A 51 -5.61 1.74 -11.61
CA ASP A 51 -6.22 1.02 -12.74
C ASP A 51 -5.32 -0.14 -13.21
N ASP A 52 -4.01 0.12 -13.39
CA ASP A 52 -3.03 -0.90 -13.79
C ASP A 52 -2.91 -2.02 -12.76
N ILE A 53 -2.91 -1.69 -11.46
CA ILE A 53 -2.90 -2.68 -10.36
C ILE A 53 -4.15 -3.54 -10.40
N ASN A 54 -5.34 -2.95 -10.58
CA ASN A 54 -6.59 -3.70 -10.68
C ASN A 54 -6.60 -4.65 -11.89
N VAL A 55 -6.07 -4.22 -13.04
CA VAL A 55 -5.90 -5.08 -14.22
C VAL A 55 -4.99 -6.27 -13.90
N LEU A 56 -3.83 -6.03 -13.28
CA LEU A 56 -2.88 -7.09 -12.90
C LEU A 56 -3.48 -8.05 -11.87
N TYR A 57 -4.13 -7.54 -10.82
CA TYR A 57 -4.80 -8.35 -9.81
C TYR A 57 -5.89 -9.23 -10.45
N THR A 58 -6.71 -8.66 -11.33
CA THR A 58 -7.74 -9.41 -12.06
C THR A 58 -7.11 -10.51 -12.92
N ALA A 59 -6.02 -10.22 -13.63
CA ALA A 59 -5.30 -11.21 -14.42
C ALA A 59 -4.73 -12.35 -13.55
N ILE A 60 -4.09 -12.03 -12.42
CA ILE A 60 -3.58 -13.01 -11.46
C ILE A 60 -4.70 -13.91 -10.92
N LYS A 61 -5.79 -13.30 -10.47
CA LYS A 61 -6.97 -14.02 -9.95
C LYS A 61 -7.54 -14.99 -10.97
N LEU A 62 -7.74 -14.55 -12.21
CA LEU A 62 -8.24 -15.40 -13.28
C LEU A 62 -7.23 -16.48 -13.69
N TYR A 63 -5.93 -16.17 -13.66
CA TYR A 63 -4.87 -17.14 -13.96
C TYR A 63 -4.82 -18.26 -12.91
N LEU A 64 -4.83 -17.90 -11.62
CA LEU A 64 -4.84 -18.83 -10.50
C LEU A 64 -6.12 -19.67 -10.43
N ALA A 65 -7.27 -19.12 -10.84
CA ALA A 65 -8.54 -19.85 -10.87
C ALA A 65 -8.59 -20.98 -11.90
N ARG A 66 -7.66 -20.99 -12.88
CA ARG A 66 -7.55 -22.07 -13.87
C ARG A 66 -6.77 -23.28 -13.37
N MET A 67 -6.15 -23.20 -12.19
CA MET A 67 -5.39 -24.30 -11.61
C MET A 67 -6.33 -25.25 -10.84
N PRO A 68 -6.21 -26.58 -11.01
CA PRO A 68 -6.99 -27.54 -10.25
C PRO A 68 -6.50 -27.58 -8.80
N LYS A 69 -7.22 -26.91 -7.90
CA LYS A 69 -6.79 -26.68 -6.51
C LYS A 69 -6.69 -27.98 -5.71
N GLU A 70 -7.53 -28.95 -6.02
CA GLU A 70 -7.61 -30.26 -5.35
C GLU A 70 -6.39 -31.14 -5.67
N GLU A 71 -5.65 -30.84 -6.73
CA GLU A 71 -4.48 -31.60 -7.19
C GLU A 71 -3.16 -30.99 -6.69
N LEU A 72 -3.20 -29.83 -6.03
CA LEU A 72 -2.02 -29.16 -5.52
C LEU A 72 -1.45 -29.87 -4.30
N ALA A 73 -0.13 -30.02 -4.26
CA ALA A 73 0.57 -30.37 -3.03
C ALA A 73 0.34 -29.30 -1.95
N GLU A 74 0.50 -29.66 -0.67
CA GLU A 74 0.24 -28.74 0.44
C GLU A 74 1.02 -27.42 0.33
N GLU A 75 2.30 -27.50 -0.03
CA GLU A 75 3.17 -26.33 -0.21
C GLU A 75 2.69 -25.42 -1.36
N GLU A 76 2.24 -26.02 -2.46
CA GLU A 76 1.72 -25.30 -3.62
C GLU A 76 0.37 -24.65 -3.32
N SER A 77 -0.49 -25.34 -2.57
CA SER A 77 -1.78 -24.81 -2.09
C SER A 77 -1.59 -23.63 -1.14
N ARG A 78 -0.60 -23.72 -0.23
CA ARG A 78 -0.22 -22.60 0.64
C ARG A 78 0.30 -21.42 -0.17
N ARG A 79 1.20 -21.68 -1.13
CA ARG A 79 1.75 -20.62 -1.99
C ARG A 79 0.68 -19.98 -2.87
N TRP A 80 -0.27 -20.75 -3.39
CA TRP A 80 -1.45 -20.25 -4.09
C TRP A 80 -2.24 -19.26 -3.22
N ALA A 81 -2.49 -19.62 -1.97
CA ALA A 81 -3.22 -18.77 -1.01
C ALA A 81 -2.46 -17.47 -0.71
N GLU A 82 -1.15 -17.55 -0.48
CA GLU A 82 -0.30 -16.37 -0.25
C GLU A 82 -0.35 -15.38 -1.43
N ILE A 83 -0.31 -15.88 -2.67
CA ILE A 83 -0.31 -15.04 -3.87
C ILE A 83 -1.65 -14.31 -4.03
N ILE A 84 -2.78 -15.03 -3.89
CA ILE A 84 -4.10 -14.40 -4.04
C ILE A 84 -4.38 -13.40 -2.91
N GLU A 85 -3.96 -13.70 -1.68
CA GLU A 85 -4.11 -12.78 -0.54
C GLU A 85 -3.22 -11.54 -0.69
N MET A 86 -1.96 -11.70 -1.10
CA MET A 86 -1.05 -10.56 -1.28
C MET A 86 -1.53 -9.65 -2.41
N SER A 87 -1.92 -10.22 -3.56
CA SER A 87 -2.41 -9.43 -4.70
C SER A 87 -3.71 -8.68 -4.38
N LEU A 88 -4.66 -9.31 -3.66
CA LEU A 88 -5.87 -8.64 -3.17
C LEU A 88 -5.54 -7.49 -2.19
N ASN A 89 -4.67 -7.73 -1.22
CA ASN A 89 -4.31 -6.70 -0.23
C ASN A 89 -3.64 -5.48 -0.89
N LEU A 90 -2.83 -5.69 -1.92
CA LEU A 90 -2.19 -4.60 -2.66
C LEU A 90 -3.19 -3.81 -3.51
N GLU A 91 -4.16 -4.47 -4.13
CA GLU A 91 -5.22 -3.79 -4.89
C GLU A 91 -6.13 -2.95 -3.96
N GLN A 92 -6.52 -3.50 -2.82
CA GLN A 92 -7.26 -2.71 -1.82
C GLN A 92 -6.45 -1.53 -1.30
N ALA A 93 -5.13 -1.69 -1.16
CA ALA A 93 -4.25 -0.60 -0.77
C ALA A 93 -4.13 0.47 -1.86
N SER A 94 -4.10 0.09 -3.14
CA SER A 94 -4.08 1.07 -4.25
C SER A 94 -5.36 1.92 -4.27
N ASP A 95 -6.53 1.32 -4.06
CA ASP A 95 -7.80 2.04 -3.99
C ASP A 95 -7.84 3.06 -2.83
N ILE A 96 -7.21 2.72 -1.71
CA ILE A 96 -7.09 3.64 -0.57
C ILE A 96 -6.17 4.81 -0.96
N VAL A 97 -5.00 4.52 -1.55
CA VAL A 97 -4.02 5.56 -1.91
C VAL A 97 -4.53 6.48 -3.02
N GLU A 98 -5.22 5.95 -4.03
CA GLU A 98 -5.88 6.75 -5.07
C GLU A 98 -6.85 7.74 -4.44
N ARG A 99 -7.75 7.24 -3.58
CA ARG A 99 -8.77 8.06 -2.91
C ARG A 99 -8.13 9.12 -2.02
N MET A 100 -7.12 8.76 -1.24
CA MET A 100 -6.38 9.72 -0.42
C MET A 100 -5.75 10.82 -1.27
N GLY A 101 -5.10 10.46 -2.38
CA GLY A 101 -4.51 11.42 -3.32
C GLY A 101 -5.54 12.39 -3.89
N SER A 102 -6.69 11.87 -4.32
CA SER A 102 -7.82 12.67 -4.79
C SER A 102 -8.37 13.61 -3.71
N GLU A 103 -8.59 13.10 -2.50
CA GLU A 103 -9.07 13.92 -1.39
C GLU A 103 -8.10 15.04 -0.99
N ILE A 104 -6.78 14.78 -1.00
CA ILE A 104 -5.77 15.81 -0.73
C ILE A 104 -5.77 16.86 -1.84
N ALA A 105 -5.81 16.44 -3.11
CA ALA A 105 -5.85 17.37 -4.24
C ALA A 105 -7.05 18.30 -4.16
N ASP A 106 -8.23 17.77 -3.83
CA ASP A 106 -9.48 18.53 -3.78
C ASP A 106 -9.61 19.38 -2.50
N LYS A 107 -9.44 18.76 -1.33
CA LYS A 107 -9.77 19.39 -0.03
C LYS A 107 -8.62 20.20 0.57
N SER A 108 -7.38 19.94 0.16
CA SER A 108 -6.20 20.70 0.60
C SER A 108 -5.70 21.61 -0.53
N LEU A 109 -5.28 21.07 -1.68
CA LEU A 109 -4.58 21.87 -2.69
C LEU A 109 -5.49 22.86 -3.42
N ALA A 110 -6.63 22.40 -3.94
CA ALA A 110 -7.60 23.28 -4.62
C ALA A 110 -8.20 24.32 -3.66
N ALA A 111 -8.41 23.95 -2.40
CA ALA A 111 -8.88 24.84 -1.33
C ALA A 111 -7.79 25.74 -0.72
N ARG A 112 -6.52 25.59 -1.13
CA ARG A 112 -5.35 26.31 -0.59
C ARG A 112 -5.18 26.17 0.93
N ARG A 113 -5.53 25.01 1.48
CA ARG A 113 -5.38 24.66 2.89
C ARG A 113 -4.16 23.77 3.04
N ALA A 114 -3.13 24.28 3.70
CA ALA A 114 -1.93 23.51 3.98
C ALA A 114 -2.07 22.77 5.31
N PHE A 115 -1.52 21.56 5.39
CA PHE A 115 -1.25 20.91 6.67
C PHE A 115 -0.38 21.81 7.55
N SER A 116 -0.53 21.70 8.86
CA SER A 116 0.40 22.35 9.79
C SER A 116 1.81 21.76 9.62
N LEU A 117 2.84 22.57 9.91
CA LEU A 117 4.23 22.12 9.78
C LEU A 117 4.53 20.86 10.58
N ASP A 118 3.99 20.77 11.80
CA ASP A 118 4.13 19.58 12.63
C ASP A 118 3.31 18.40 12.08
N GLY A 119 2.09 18.66 11.61
CA GLY A 119 1.26 17.63 11.00
C GLY A 119 1.89 17.02 9.74
N LEU A 120 2.54 17.83 8.90
CA LEU A 120 3.24 17.36 7.71
C LEU A 120 4.46 16.50 8.06
N LYS A 121 5.28 16.93 9.04
CA LYS A 121 6.42 16.13 9.52
C LYS A 121 6.00 14.78 10.10
N GLU A 122 4.86 14.73 10.77
CA GLU A 122 4.31 13.49 11.30
C GLU A 122 3.88 12.54 10.19
N LEU A 123 3.19 13.06 9.17
CA LEU A 123 2.78 12.30 7.98
C LEU A 123 4.00 11.80 7.20
N ASP A 124 5.04 12.61 7.02
CA ASP A 124 6.30 12.21 6.38
C ASP A 124 6.98 11.05 7.13
N ALA A 125 7.04 11.12 8.46
CA ALA A 125 7.61 10.04 9.27
C ALA A 125 6.79 8.74 9.20
N LEU A 126 5.45 8.84 9.12
CA LEU A 126 4.60 7.67 8.90
C LEU A 126 4.80 7.10 7.50
N TYR A 127 4.85 7.97 6.49
CA TYR A 127 5.09 7.61 5.10
C TYR A 127 6.39 6.80 4.94
N GLU A 128 7.50 7.29 5.50
CA GLU A 128 8.80 6.60 5.44
C GLU A 128 8.74 5.20 6.06
N GLN A 129 8.10 5.07 7.22
CA GLN A 129 7.94 3.77 7.87
C GLN A 129 7.02 2.84 7.09
N LEU A 130 5.96 3.37 6.48
CA LEU A 130 5.03 2.60 5.67
C LEU A 130 5.71 2.07 4.40
N LEU A 131 6.47 2.90 3.70
CA LEU A 131 7.24 2.50 2.53
C LEU A 131 8.31 1.45 2.88
N SER A 132 9.02 1.62 3.99
CA SER A 132 9.96 0.60 4.47
C SER A 132 9.27 -0.72 4.82
N ASN A 133 8.06 -0.66 5.39
CA ASN A 133 7.27 -1.85 5.71
C ASN A 133 6.75 -2.55 4.44
N LEU A 134 6.37 -1.80 3.40
CA LEU A 134 5.97 -2.34 2.09
C LEU A 134 7.14 -3.12 1.47
N LYS A 135 8.31 -2.51 1.34
CA LYS A 135 9.55 -3.15 0.83
C LYS A 135 9.89 -4.45 1.58
N LEU A 136 9.81 -4.41 2.91
CA LEU A 136 10.05 -5.59 3.74
C LEU A 136 8.96 -6.66 3.56
N ALA A 137 7.70 -6.28 3.37
CA ALA A 137 6.62 -7.21 3.07
C ALA A 137 6.82 -7.91 1.72
N MET A 138 7.23 -7.18 0.68
CA MET A 138 7.54 -7.77 -0.62
C MET A 138 8.75 -8.73 -0.54
N SER A 139 9.77 -8.37 0.23
CA SER A 139 10.92 -9.26 0.47
C SER A 139 10.53 -10.56 1.20
N VAL A 140 9.65 -10.47 2.21
CA VAL A 140 9.12 -11.64 2.91
C VAL A 140 8.27 -12.50 1.98
N PHE A 141 7.39 -11.89 1.18
CA PHE A 141 6.57 -12.59 0.22
C PHE A 141 7.39 -13.34 -0.84
N PHE A 142 8.50 -12.75 -1.29
CA PHE A 142 9.39 -13.40 -2.24
C PHE A 142 10.19 -14.55 -1.62
N SER A 143 10.79 -14.33 -0.46
CA SER A 143 11.77 -15.25 0.12
C SER A 143 11.20 -16.30 1.07
N GLY A 144 10.03 -16.05 1.67
CA GLY A 144 9.50 -16.85 2.78
C GLY A 144 10.35 -16.77 4.06
N ASP A 145 11.31 -15.85 4.16
CA ASP A 145 12.24 -15.78 5.29
C ASP A 145 11.51 -15.39 6.59
N VAL A 146 11.47 -16.35 7.52
CA VAL A 146 10.85 -16.21 8.85
C VAL A 146 11.51 -15.09 9.67
N THR A 147 12.80 -14.85 9.48
CA THR A 147 13.52 -13.79 10.20
C THR A 147 13.03 -12.41 9.77
N SER A 148 12.93 -12.19 8.46
CA SER A 148 12.35 -10.98 7.86
C SER A 148 10.87 -10.84 8.21
N ALA A 149 10.10 -11.93 8.25
CA ALA A 149 8.69 -11.90 8.68
C ALA A 149 8.55 -11.43 10.14
N ARG A 150 9.40 -11.92 11.05
CA ARG A 150 9.44 -11.45 12.45
C ARG A 150 9.84 -9.99 12.54
N ARG A 151 10.78 -9.53 11.71
CA ARG A 151 11.16 -8.12 11.62
C ARG A 151 9.98 -7.26 11.15
N LEU A 152 9.26 -7.68 10.12
CA LEU A 152 8.07 -6.99 9.59
C LEU A 152 7.00 -6.85 10.67
N ARG A 153 6.72 -7.92 11.42
CA ARG A 153 5.76 -7.87 12.54
C ARG A 153 6.13 -6.81 13.57
N ARG A 154 7.41 -6.73 13.96
CA ARG A 154 7.90 -5.71 14.89
C ARG A 154 7.80 -4.31 14.30
N SER A 155 8.12 -4.12 13.02
CA SER A 155 8.01 -2.82 12.36
C SER A 155 6.56 -2.35 12.24
N LYS A 156 5.61 -3.23 11.89
CA LYS A 156 4.17 -2.95 11.92
C LYS A 156 3.69 -2.55 13.32
N HIS A 157 4.19 -3.20 14.37
CA HIS A 157 3.87 -2.82 15.75
C HIS A 157 4.39 -1.41 16.10
N ARG A 158 5.63 -1.08 15.74
CA ARG A 158 6.18 0.27 15.94
C ARG A 158 5.40 1.33 15.16
N PHE A 159 5.03 1.05 13.91
CA PHE A 159 4.20 1.94 13.10
C PHE A 159 2.86 2.25 13.80
N ARG A 160 2.17 1.25 14.35
CA ARG A 160 0.91 1.46 15.09
C ARG A 160 1.08 2.34 16.32
N ILE A 161 2.18 2.19 17.07
CA ILE A 161 2.49 3.03 18.22
C ILE A 161 2.71 4.47 17.78
N LEU A 162 3.52 4.67 16.72
CA LEU A 162 3.82 5.99 16.19
C LEU A 162 2.55 6.69 15.67
N ASN A 163 1.74 5.98 14.88
CA ASN A 163 0.47 6.49 14.37
C ASN A 163 -0.43 6.97 15.51
N ARG A 164 -0.60 6.15 16.56
CA ARG A 164 -1.41 6.54 17.73
C ARG A 164 -0.86 7.79 18.41
N ARG A 165 0.46 7.91 18.57
CA ARG A 165 1.10 9.09 19.16
C ARG A 165 0.79 10.35 18.35
N TYR A 166 0.90 10.27 17.03
CA TYR A 166 0.62 11.42 16.15
C TYR A 166 -0.87 11.76 16.09
N SER A 167 -1.78 10.77 16.14
CA SER A 167 -3.20 11.06 16.30
C SER A 167 -3.50 11.86 17.58
N HIS A 168 -2.85 11.51 18.71
CA HIS A 168 -2.99 12.29 19.95
C HIS A 168 -2.39 13.70 19.82
N ALA A 169 -1.19 13.83 19.25
CA ALA A 169 -0.57 15.14 19.01
C ALA A 169 -1.42 16.04 18.09
N HIS A 170 -2.08 15.46 17.08
CA HIS A 170 -3.04 16.17 16.24
C HIS A 170 -4.22 16.70 17.06
N VAL A 171 -4.83 15.86 17.91
CA VAL A 171 -5.93 16.27 18.77
C VAL A 171 -5.51 17.39 19.74
N ASP A 172 -4.28 17.36 20.26
CA ASP A 172 -3.75 18.45 21.09
C ASP A 172 -3.64 19.77 20.31
N ARG A 173 -3.21 19.73 19.05
CA ARG A 173 -3.20 20.92 18.17
C ARG A 173 -4.61 21.47 17.91
N LEU A 174 -5.62 20.61 17.83
CA LEU A 174 -7.02 21.05 17.72
C LEU A 174 -7.48 21.79 18.98
N HIS A 175 -7.12 21.31 20.18
CA HIS A 175 -7.41 22.02 21.44
C HIS A 175 -6.77 23.41 21.49
N GLN A 176 -5.57 23.55 20.92
CA GLN A 176 -4.84 24.81 20.82
C GLN A 176 -5.36 25.75 19.71
N GLN A 177 -6.48 25.42 19.06
CA GLN A 177 -7.07 26.21 17.99
C GLN A 177 -6.12 26.44 16.80
N ASN A 178 -5.24 25.47 16.50
CA ASN A 178 -4.37 25.55 15.33
C ASN A 178 -5.20 25.49 14.04
N VAL A 179 -5.32 26.63 13.35
CA VAL A 179 -6.19 26.79 12.17
C VAL A 179 -5.91 25.76 11.09
N GLN A 180 -4.63 25.58 10.72
CA GLN A 180 -4.23 24.62 9.69
C GLN A 180 -4.66 23.19 10.04
N SER A 181 -4.46 22.78 11.30
CA SER A 181 -4.84 21.44 11.76
C SER A 181 -6.36 21.24 11.77
N ILE A 182 -7.13 22.29 12.09
CA ILE A 182 -8.60 22.26 12.02
C ILE A 182 -9.06 22.12 10.57
N GLU A 183 -8.52 22.93 9.66
CA GLU A 183 -8.93 22.97 8.25
C GLU A 183 -8.61 21.69 7.48
N THR A 184 -7.55 20.96 7.89
CA THR A 184 -7.12 19.71 7.24
C THR A 184 -7.34 18.48 8.13
N SER A 185 -8.17 18.57 9.18
CA SER A 185 -8.28 17.51 10.19
C SER A 185 -8.69 16.16 9.60
N SER A 186 -9.71 16.14 8.72
CA SER A 186 -10.20 14.92 8.07
C SER A 186 -9.26 14.34 7.02
N LEU A 187 -8.25 15.09 6.58
CA LEU A 187 -7.20 14.59 5.69
C LEU A 187 -6.02 14.01 6.46
N HIS A 188 -5.81 14.45 7.70
CA HIS A 188 -4.69 14.03 8.53
C HIS A 188 -5.01 12.76 9.34
N LEU A 189 -6.26 12.57 9.75
CA LEU A 189 -6.75 11.41 10.54
C LEU A 189 -7.54 10.44 9.69
#